data_AF-A0A960U323-F1
#
_entry.id   AF-A0A960U323-F1
#
_cell.length_a   1.000
_cell.length_b   1.000
_cell.length_c   1.000
_cell.angle_alpha   90.00
_cell.angle_beta   90.00
_cell.angle_gamma   90.00
#
_symmetry.space_group_name_H-M   'P 1'
#
loop_
_entity.id
_entity.type
_entity.pdbx_description
1 polymer ?
#
loop_
_entity_poly.entity_id
_entity_poly.type
_entity_poly.pdbx_seq_one_letter_code
_entity_poly.pdbx_strand_id
1 'polypeptide(L)' 'MEYRDFNHYKSCPILHRKETFLHSSHPRYEEFSALSSAEEAGLLSRRDIGSKNRWEEVLQEKGLRIEGHVLL' A
#
# COMPACT_ATOMS: atom_id res chain seq x y z
N MET A 1 -21.31 12.85 13.49
CA MET A 1 -20.39 11.91 12.82
C MET A 1 -19.36 12.76 12.12
N GLU A 2 -18.14 12.84 12.64
CA GLU A 2 -17.05 13.57 12.00
C GLU A 2 -16.42 12.66 10.94
N TYR A 3 -16.65 13.00 9.67
CA TYR A 3 -15.95 12.39 8.56
C TYR A 3 -14.58 13.08 8.46
N ARG A 4 -13.50 12.33 8.72
CA ARG A 4 -12.14 12.86 8.53
C ARG A 4 -11.76 12.69 7.07
N ASP A 5 -11.81 13.78 6.32
CA ASP A 5 -11.30 13.86 4.95
C ASP A 5 -9.77 13.86 4.94
N PHE A 6 -9.19 12.71 4.63
CA PHE A 6 -7.73 12.57 4.48
C PHE A 6 -7.25 12.89 3.05
N ASN A 7 -8.15 13.32 2.16
CA ASN A 7 -7.86 13.57 0.74
C ASN A 7 -6.78 14.65 0.54
N HIS A 8 -6.63 15.57 1.50
CA HIS A 8 -5.63 16.65 1.46
C HIS A 8 -4.35 16.38 2.28
N TYR A 9 -4.28 15.28 3.03
CA TYR A 9 -3.13 15.00 3.89
C TYR A 9 -2.12 14.07 3.22
N LYS A 10 -0.91 14.58 2.99
CA LYS A 10 0.26 13.78 2.58
C LYS A 10 0.64 12.68 3.61
N SER A 11 0.21 12.81 4.86
CA SER A 11 0.30 11.77 5.89
C SER A 11 -0.94 10.87 5.96
N CYS A 12 -1.75 10.79 4.90
CA CYS A 12 -2.84 9.83 4.87
C CYS A 12 -2.28 8.42 5.13
N PRO A 13 -2.89 7.65 6.04
CA PRO A 13 -2.45 6.28 6.27
C PRO A 13 -2.63 5.47 4.99
N ILE A 14 -1.62 4.66 4.64
CA ILE A 14 -1.71 3.72 3.54
C ILE A 14 -2.38 2.45 4.06
N LEU A 15 -3.39 1.99 3.33
CA LEU A 15 -3.94 0.66 3.55
C LEU A 15 -3.06 -0.38 2.84
N HIS A 16 -2.28 -1.09 3.63
CA HIS A 16 -1.52 -2.27 3.19
C HIS A 16 -2.41 -3.50 3.18
N ARG A 17 -2.00 -4.54 2.43
CA ARG A 17 -2.70 -5.82 2.36
C ARG A 17 -4.19 -5.71 2.01
N LYS A 18 -4.50 -4.93 0.97
CA LYS A 18 -5.88 -4.67 0.53
C LYS A 18 -6.62 -5.96 0.15
N GLU A 19 -5.89 -6.98 -0.27
CA GLU A 19 -6.41 -8.32 -0.55
C GLU A 19 -7.07 -8.95 0.68
N THR A 20 -6.63 -8.64 1.91
CA THR A 20 -7.26 -9.19 3.13
C THR A 20 -8.68 -8.68 3.36
N PHE A 21 -9.03 -7.54 2.75
CA PHE A 21 -10.37 -6.97 2.77
C PHE A 21 -11.25 -7.48 1.62
N LEU A 22 -10.67 -8.23 0.68
CA LEU A 22 -11.36 -8.74 -0.48
C LEU A 22 -11.53 -10.26 -0.36
N HIS A 23 -12.66 -10.75 -0.86
CA HIS A 23 -12.87 -12.18 -0.96
C HIS A 23 -11.94 -12.78 -2.04
N SER A 24 -11.51 -14.02 -1.87
CA SER A 24 -10.65 -14.71 -2.83
C SER A 24 -11.25 -14.86 -4.24
N SER A 25 -12.58 -14.80 -4.36
CA SER A 25 -13.27 -14.77 -5.66
C SER A 25 -13.29 -13.38 -6.34
N HIS A 26 -12.75 -12.34 -5.71
CA HIS A 26 -12.78 -11.00 -6.29
C HIS A 26 -11.72 -10.89 -7.41
N PRO A 27 -12.05 -10.40 -8.61
CA PRO A 27 -11.10 -10.34 -9.73
C PRO A 27 -9.87 -9.45 -9.47
N ARG A 28 -9.92 -8.57 -8.46
CA ARG A 28 -8.79 -7.72 -8.05
C ARG A 28 -7.99 -8.32 -6.89
N TYR A 29 -8.47 -9.39 -6.26
CA TYR A 29 -7.78 -10.05 -5.15
C TYR A 29 -6.36 -10.46 -5.55
N GLU A 30 -6.22 -11.05 -6.74
CA GLU A 30 -4.92 -11.50 -7.25
C GLU A 30 -3.96 -10.33 -7.50
N GLU A 31 -4.44 -9.21 -8.07
CA GLU A 31 -3.64 -7.99 -8.27
C GLU A 31 -3.13 -7.42 -6.94
N PHE A 32 -4.01 -7.30 -5.94
CA PHE A 32 -3.61 -6.82 -4.61
C PHE A 32 -2.72 -7.82 -3.87
N SER A 33 -2.96 -9.12 -4.01
CA SER A 33 -2.17 -10.16 -3.36
C SER A 33 -0.76 -10.24 -3.94
N ALA A 34 -0.62 -10.06 -5.26
CA ALA A 34 0.67 -9.95 -5.93
C ALA A 34 1.43 -8.70 -5.46
N LEU A 35 0.75 -7.55 -5.37
CA LEU A 35 1.32 -6.32 -4.84
C LEU A 35 1.83 -6.54 -3.40
N SER A 36 0.98 -7.04 -2.51
CA SER A 36 1.37 -7.25 -1.12
C SER A 36 2.42 -8.34 -0.93
N SER A 37 2.48 -9.35 -1.79
CA SER A 37 3.60 -10.30 -1.81
C SER A 37 4.91 -9.63 -2.21
N ALA A 38 4.88 -8.71 -3.18
CA ALA A 38 6.06 -7.93 -3.58
C ALA A 38 6.49 -6.95 -2.48
N GLU A 39 5.53 -6.35 -1.78
CA GLU A 39 5.78 -5.48 -0.62
C GLU A 39 6.34 -6.30 0.58
N GLU A 40 5.87 -7.54 0.81
CA GLU A 40 6.38 -8.45 1.85
C GLU A 40 7.86 -8.81 1.68
N ALA A 41 8.41 -8.70 0.46
CA ALA A 41 9.82 -8.97 0.18
C ALA A 41 10.80 -8.03 0.91
N GLY A 42 10.30 -7.00 1.60
CA GLY A 42 11.10 -6.20 2.54
C GLY A 42 10.54 -4.82 2.89
N LEU A 43 9.45 -4.39 2.23
CA LEU A 43 8.79 -3.13 2.54
C LEU A 43 7.79 -3.31 3.70
N LEU A 44 6.88 -4.29 3.63
CA LEU A 44 5.83 -4.54 4.62
C LEU A 44 6.35 -4.94 6.01
N SER A 45 7.59 -5.45 6.08
CA SER A 45 8.25 -5.73 7.36
C SER A 45 8.59 -4.46 8.16
N ARG A 46 8.61 -3.29 7.51
CA ARG A 46 8.79 -1.99 8.20
C ARG A 46 7.48 -1.59 8.88
N ARG A 47 7.57 -0.99 10.07
CA ARG A 47 6.39 -0.48 10.80
C ARG A 47 6.17 1.01 10.57
N ASP A 48 7.16 1.70 10.01
CA ASP A 48 7.15 3.12 9.70
C ASP A 48 6.43 3.47 8.38
N ILE A 49 6.09 2.48 7.56
CA ILE A 49 5.39 2.65 6.27
C ILE A 49 3.87 2.89 6.39
N GLY A 50 3.36 3.12 7.60
CA GLY A 50 1.93 3.35 7.82
C GLY A 50 1.41 4.64 7.16
N SER A 51 2.29 5.59 6.84
CA SER A 51 1.96 6.88 6.23
C SER A 51 2.39 6.93 4.77
N LYS A 52 1.57 7.56 3.91
CA LYS A 52 1.88 7.72 2.48
C LYS A 52 3.26 8.33 2.21
N ASN A 53 3.64 9.39 2.92
CA ASN A 53 4.99 9.96 2.80
C ASN A 53 6.10 8.94 3.05
N ARG A 54 6.02 8.18 4.15
CA ARG A 54 7.05 7.17 4.47
C ARG A 54 7.07 6.06 3.43
N TRP A 55 5.89 5.68 2.94
CA TRP A 55 5.80 4.71 1.86
C TRP A 55 6.50 5.18 0.58
N GLU A 56 6.23 6.41 0.15
CA GLU A 56 6.88 7.01 -1.01
C GLU A 56 8.41 7.12 -0.83
N GLU A 57 8.88 7.48 0.38
CA GLU A 57 10.31 7.48 0.70
C GLU A 57 10.94 6.09 0.57
N VAL A 58 10.33 5.05 1.18
CA VAL A 58 10.89 3.68 1.14
C VAL A 58 10.90 3.13 -0.29
N LEU A 59 9.84 3.40 -1.07
CA LEU A 59 9.81 3.07 -2.49
C LEU A 59 10.98 3.72 -3.23
N GLN A 60 11.20 5.02 -3.00
CA GLN A 60 12.29 5.76 -3.62
C GLN A 60 13.68 5.29 -3.16
N GLU A 61 13.86 4.96 -1.88
CA GLU A 61 15.09 4.35 -1.33
C GLU A 61 15.42 3.02 -2.01
N LYS A 62 14.39 2.24 -2.35
CA LYS A 62 14.53 0.95 -3.04
C LYS A 62 14.61 1.08 -4.56
N GLY A 63 14.40 2.28 -5.11
CA GLY A 63 14.28 2.51 -6.55
C GLY A 63 13.02 1.88 -7.16
N LEU A 64 12.02 1.59 -6.34
CA LEU A 64 10.74 1.00 -6.73
C LEU A 64 9.68 2.09 -6.85
N ARG A 65 8.64 1.84 -7.64
CA ARG A 65 7.46 2.71 -7.71
C ARG A 65 6.18 1.88 -7.79
N ILE A 66 5.09 2.41 -7.26
CA ILE A 66 3.77 1.79 -7.42
C ILE A 66 2.97 2.60 -8.42
N GLU A 67 2.53 1.94 -9.48
CA GLU A 67 1.63 2.52 -10.46
C GLU A 67 0.32 1.74 -10.46
N GLY A 68 -0.75 2.40 -10.02
CA GLY A 68 -2.04 1.76 -9.76
C GLY A 68 -1.94 0.78 -8.58
N HIS A 69 -1.71 -0.49 -8.90
CA HIS A 69 -1.56 -1.59 -7.95
C HIS A 69 -0.45 -2.56 -8.36
N VAL A 70 0.50 -2.09 -9.17
CA VAL A 70 1.65 -2.88 -9.61
C VAL A 70 2.92 -2.21 -9.08
N LEU A 71 3.77 -3.02 -8.44
CA LEU A 71 5.12 -2.63 -8.05
C LEU A 71 6.02 -2.76 -9.29
N LEU A 72 6.61 -1.64 -9.73
CA LEU A 72 7.52 -1.53 -10.87
C LEU A 72 8.95 -1.27 -10.40
#